data_AF-A0A370HS35-F1
#
_entry.id   AF-A0A370HS35-F1
#
_cell.length_a   1.000
_cell.length_b   1.000
_cell.length_c   1.000
_cell.angle_alpha   90.00
_cell.angle_beta   90.00
_cell.angle_gamma   90.00
#
_symmetry.space_group_name_H-M   'P 1'
#
loop_
_entity.id
_entity.type
_entity.pdbx_description
1 polymer ?
#
loop_
_entity_poly.entity_id
_entity_poly.type
_entity_poly.pdbx_seq_one_letter_code
_entity_poly.pdbx_strand_id
1 'polypeptide(L)' 'MLDLIAALGLALAVEGILFAAFPDGMRRAMFEAAHSPSDRMRLVGILSALVGLGIIWLVRQFG' A
#
# COMPACT_ATOMS: atom_id res chain seq x y z
N MET A 1 -19.32 -2.70 7.71
CA MET A 1 -18.45 -3.85 8.05
C MET A 1 -17.97 -4.56 6.78
N LEU A 2 -18.85 -4.82 5.82
CA LEU A 2 -18.47 -5.37 4.51
C LEU A 2 -17.50 -4.48 3.73
N ASP A 3 -17.59 -3.16 3.87
CA ASP A 3 -16.68 -2.22 3.18
C ASP A 3 -15.21 -2.39 3.61
N LEU A 4 -14.98 -2.71 4.88
CA LEU A 4 -13.62 -2.98 5.38
C LEU A 4 -13.07 -4.28 4.78
N ILE A 5 -13.91 -5.31 4.70
CA ILE A 5 -13.56 -6.59 4.10
C ILE A 5 -13.30 -6.41 2.60
N ALA A 6 -14.12 -5.63 1.90
CA ALA A 6 -13.95 -5.32 0.49
C ALA A 6 -12.67 -4.51 0.24
N ALA A 7 -12.38 -3.50 1.06
CA ALA A 7 -11.15 -2.71 0.97
C ALA A 7 -9.90 -3.57 1.24
N LEU A 8 -9.97 -4.47 2.23
CA LEU A 8 -8.89 -5.42 2.50
C LEU A 8 -8.70 -6.40 1.33
N GLY A 9 -9.79 -6.92 0.78
CA GLY A 9 -9.76 -7.80 -0.40
C GLY A 9 -9.17 -7.09 -1.62
N LEU A 10 -9.51 -5.83 -1.84
CA LEU A 10 -8.93 -5.01 -2.91
C LEU A 10 -7.43 -4.80 -2.70
N ALA A 11 -7.00 -4.48 -1.48
CA ALA A 11 -5.57 -4.32 -1.17
C ALA A 11 -4.78 -5.60 -1.49
N LEU A 12 -5.28 -6.77 -1.08
CA LEU A 12 -4.66 -8.06 -1.38
C LEU A 12 -4.67 -8.40 -2.87
N ALA A 13 -5.76 -8.10 -3.59
CA ALA A 13 -5.84 -8.31 -5.02
C ALA A 13 -4.81 -7.45 -5.78
N VAL A 14 -4.70 -6.17 -5.42
CA VAL A 14 -3.70 -5.26 -6.01
C VAL A 14 -2.28 -5.74 -5.71
N GLU A 15 -2.00 -6.13 -4.46
CA GLU A 15 -0.71 -6.68 -4.07
C GLU A 15 -0.36 -7.95 -4.87
N GLY A 16 -1.30 -8.90 -4.98
CA GLY A 16 -1.12 -10.13 -5.76
C GLY A 16 -0.88 -9.88 -7.25
N ILE A 17 -1.59 -8.92 -7.85
CA ILE A 17 -1.38 -8.52 -9.24
C ILE A 17 0.01 -7.92 -9.42
N LEU A 18 0.48 -7.07 -8.50
CA LEU A 18 1.83 -6.51 -8.56
C LEU A 18 2.90 -7.59 -8.51
N PHE A 19 2.74 -8.58 -7.62
CA PHE A 19 3.64 -9.74 -7.56
C PHE A 19 3.61 -10.58 -8.84
N ALA A 20 2.45 -10.77 -9.45
CA ALA A 20 2.30 -11.57 -10.68
C ALA A 20 2.82 -10.83 -11.93
N ALA A 21 2.56 -9.53 -12.04
CA ALA A 21 2.92 -8.73 -13.21
C ALA A 21 4.38 -8.26 -13.17
N PHE A 22 4.92 -7.94 -11.99
CA PHE A 22 6.26 -7.36 -11.81
C PHE A 22 7.06 -8.04 -10.68
N PRO A 23 7.34 -9.35 -10.79
CA PRO A 23 7.99 -10.10 -9.71
C PRO A 23 9.39 -9.58 -9.35
N ASP A 24 10.19 -9.19 -10.33
CA ASP A 24 11.55 -8.67 -10.10
C ASP A 24 11.56 -7.28 -9.47
N GLY A 25 10.58 -6.45 -9.83
CA GLY A 25 10.39 -5.12 -9.21
C GLY A 25 10.07 -5.25 -7.72
N MET A 26 9.12 -6.14 -7.38
CA MET A 26 8.76 -6.41 -5.98
C MET A 26 9.93 -7.01 -5.18
N ARG A 27 10.68 -7.95 -5.78
CA ARG A 27 11.87 -8.54 -5.14
C ARG A 27 12.91 -7.46 -4.79
N ARG A 28 13.19 -6.55 -5.72
CA ARG A 28 14.12 -5.43 -5.49
C ARG A 28 13.62 -4.48 -4.41
N ALA A 29 12.35 -4.09 -4.47
CA ALA A 29 11.74 -3.22 -3.47
C ALA A 29 11.81 -3.83 -2.06
N MET A 30 11.54 -5.13 -1.91
CA MET A 30 11.68 -5.83 -0.63
C MET A 30 13.13 -5.88 -0.14
N PHE A 31 14.09 -6.10 -1.03
CA PHE A 31 15.51 -6.09 -0.68
C PHE A 31 15.96 -4.70 -0.20
N GLU A 32 15.56 -3.64 -0.90
CA GLU A 32 15.85 -2.25 -0.51
C GLU A 32 15.17 -1.88 0.81
N ALA A 33 13.93 -2.34 1.03
CA ALA A 33 13.22 -2.15 2.29
C ALA A 33 13.94 -2.84 3.46
N ALA A 34 14.41 -4.07 3.27
CA ALA A 34 15.11 -4.83 4.30
C ALA A 34 16.45 -4.18 4.73
N HIS A 35 17.11 -3.45 3.83
CA HIS A 35 18.37 -2.75 4.11
C HIS A 35 18.17 -1.27 4.48
N SER A 36 16.93 -0.77 4.47
CA SER A 36 16.64 0.61 4.79
C SER A 36 16.62 0.83 6.31
N PRO A 37 17.12 1.98 6.80
CA PRO A 37 16.99 2.36 8.20
C PRO A 37 15.51 2.43 8.61
N SER A 38 15.22 1.98 9.83
CA SER A 38 13.87 1.94 10.40
C SER A 38 13.17 3.31 10.42
N ASP A 39 13.92 4.40 10.61
CA ASP A 39 13.38 5.77 10.56
C ASP A 39 12.81 6.14 9.18
N ARG A 40 13.48 5.72 8.11
CA ARG A 40 13.01 5.98 6.73
C ARG A 40 11.77 5.15 6.42
N MET A 41 11.75 3.87 6.83
CA MET A 41 10.56 3.01 6.69
C MET A 41 9.35 3.58 7.44
N ARG A 42 9.55 4.11 8.65
CA ARG A 42 8.47 4.77 9.42
C ARG A 42 7.92 5.98 8.70
N LEU A 43 8.79 6.86 8.19
CA LEU A 43 8.37 8.06 7.49
C LEU A 43 7.59 7.73 6.22
N VAL A 44 8.09 6.79 5.41
CA VAL A 44 7.38 6.32 4.21
C VAL A 44 6.02 5.71 4.59
N GLY A 45 5.97 4.85 5.60
CA GLY A 45 4.72 4.24 6.05
C GLY A 45 3.68 5.26 6.51
N ILE A 46 4.09 6.28 7.28
CA ILE A 46 3.19 7.35 7.73
C ILE A 46 2.68 8.16 6.54
N LEU A 47 3.56 8.55 5.61
CA LEU A 47 3.16 9.29 4.41
C LEU A 47 2.17 8.47 3.56
N SER A 48 2.45 7.20 3.32
CA SER A 48 1.55 6.29 2.59
C SER A 48 0.18 6.17 3.25
N ALA A 49 0.15 6.07 4.58
CA ALA A 49 -1.11 6.01 5.34
C ALA A 49 -1.92 7.31 5.23
N LEU A 50 -1.27 8.47 5.33
CA LEU A 50 -1.92 9.78 5.18
C LEU A 50 -2.47 9.97 3.77
N VAL A 51 -1.72 9.58 2.74
CA VAL A 51 -2.17 9.63 1.35
C VAL A 51 -3.37 8.71 1.14
N GLY A 52 -3.30 7.47 1.62
CA GLY A 52 -4.40 6.51 1.54
C GLY A 52 -5.67 7.03 2.21
N LEU A 53 -5.54 7.62 3.41
CA LEU A 53 -6.66 8.23 4.11
C LEU A 53 -7.23 9.45 3.35
N GLY A 54 -6.37 10.29 2.78
CA GLY A 54 -6.77 11.42 1.95
C GLY A 54 -7.55 11.00 0.70
N ILE A 55 -7.11 9.94 0.02
CA ILE A 55 -7.81 9.37 -1.14
C ILE A 55 -9.19 8.83 -0.71
N ILE A 56 -9.25 8.03 0.36
CA ILE A 56 -10.52 7.50 0.87
C ILE A 56 -11.48 8.63 1.23
N TRP A 57 -10.98 9.66 1.91
CA TRP A 57 -11.79 10.82 2.31
C TRP A 57 -12.31 11.60 1.09
N LEU A 58 -11.46 11.86 0.09
CA LEU A 58 -11.87 12.52 -1.15
C LEU A 58 -12.93 11.72 -1.91
N VAL A 59 -12.71 10.42 -2.12
CA VAL A 59 -13.66 9.55 -2.81
C VAL A 59 -15.00 9.50 -2.08
N ARG A 60 -14.98 9.48 -0.73
CA ARG A 60 -16.21 9.47 0.08
C ARG A 60 -16.92 10.82 0.15
N GLN A 61 -16.22 11.94 -0.04
CA GLN A 61 -16.82 13.27 0.02
C GLN A 61 -17.41 13.72 -1.32
N PHE A 62 -16.82 13.27 -2.43
CA PHE A 62 -17.26 13.61 -3.79
C PHE A 62 -18.10 12.50 -4.45
N GLY A 63 -18.22 11.33 -3.82
CA GLY A 63 -18.97 10.17 -4.31
C GLY A 63 -20.30 9.95 -3.59
#